data_AF-A0A2A4TUC7-F1
#
_entry.id   AF-A0A2A4TUC7-F1
#
_cell.length_a   1.000
_cell.length_b   1.000
_cell.length_c   1.000
_cell.angle_alpha   90.00
_cell.angle_beta   90.00
_cell.angle_gamma   90.00
#
_symmetry.space_group_name_H-M   'P 1'
#
loop_
_entity.id
_entity.type
_entity.pdbx_description
1 polymer ?
#
loop_
_entity_poly.entity_id
_entity_poly.type
_entity_poly.pdbx_seq_one_letter_code
_entity_poly.pdbx_strand_id
1 'polypeptide(L)'
;MMTFWSGKTLAQKLPSLITIFNPKMIDCNAYTLCVGEEAYITPDHNIQNPLTHTAMSLKDSGEDRLAIPPGQFGFLLTEEEIEVPETAMAFISMKSTFKLQGLINGSGFHVDPGYKGKLIFSVFNAGPKSIHLKRGTPLFLIWYADLDENAKNQEDIYKKTQPGHGTIPLKLINGISGEIQSAHGLSEKIRDLSEKIQSLDKIVHSQTVQMKYVYSGLTALFLLGVGAGISMLLSPDTASNGTNGSTAIHAPQVPPVADADSTKPKTQ
;
A
#
# COMPACT_ATOMS: atom_id res chain seq x y z
N MET A 1 41.54 28.82 -10.47
CA MET A 1 40.08 29.02 -10.42
C MET A 1 39.49 27.65 -10.18
N MET A 2 38.83 27.43 -9.04
CA MET A 2 38.11 26.17 -8.78
C MET A 2 36.93 26.11 -9.74
N THR A 3 36.87 25.08 -10.57
CA THR A 3 35.84 24.98 -11.60
C THR A 3 35.23 23.60 -11.63
N PHE A 4 33.91 23.56 -11.78
CA PHE A 4 33.22 22.34 -12.16
C PHE A 4 33.74 21.86 -13.52
N TRP A 5 33.87 20.55 -13.67
CA TRP A 5 34.24 19.95 -14.94
C TRP A 5 33.19 20.26 -16.00
N SER A 6 33.63 20.76 -17.15
CA SER A 6 32.74 20.97 -18.30
C SER A 6 32.28 19.63 -18.89
N GLY A 7 31.20 19.62 -19.68
CA GLY A 7 30.79 18.42 -20.42
C GLY A 7 31.89 17.82 -21.30
N LYS A 8 32.77 18.67 -21.87
CA LYS A 8 33.94 18.20 -22.63
C LYS A 8 34.96 17.49 -21.73
N THR A 9 35.22 18.06 -20.56
CA THR A 9 36.12 17.46 -19.55
C THR A 9 35.56 16.14 -19.04
N LEU A 10 34.24 16.08 -18.79
CA LEU A 10 33.55 14.86 -18.41
C LEU A 10 33.67 13.79 -19.50
N ALA A 11 33.43 14.14 -20.77
CA ALA A 11 33.55 13.20 -21.89
C ALA A 11 34.97 12.61 -22.03
N GLN A 12 36.00 13.35 -21.61
CA GLN A 12 37.39 12.90 -21.63
C GLN A 12 37.78 12.06 -20.42
N LYS A 13 37.35 12.45 -19.21
CA LYS A 13 37.80 11.84 -17.94
C LYS A 13 36.88 10.72 -17.43
N LEU A 14 35.56 10.82 -17.64
CA LEU A 14 34.61 9.83 -17.12
C LEU A 14 34.73 8.42 -17.70
N PRO A 15 35.19 8.18 -18.95
CA PRO A 15 35.37 6.81 -19.45
C PRO A 15 36.29 5.94 -18.57
N SER A 16 37.22 6.54 -17.82
CA SER A 16 38.08 5.81 -16.87
C SER A 16 37.55 5.81 -15.44
N LEU A 17 36.54 6.61 -15.13
CA LEU A 17 36.03 6.81 -13.76
C LEU A 17 34.62 6.22 -13.54
N ILE A 18 33.90 5.88 -14.60
CA ILE A 18 32.54 5.35 -14.53
C ILE A 18 32.48 4.05 -15.33
N THR A 19 32.02 2.97 -14.69
CA THR A 19 31.74 1.74 -15.42
C THR A 19 30.56 1.97 -16.36
N ILE A 20 30.50 1.21 -17.48
CA ILE A 20 29.41 1.29 -18.48
C ILE A 20 29.11 2.73 -18.97
N PHE A 21 30.15 3.56 -19.06
CA PHE A 21 30.05 4.96 -19.47
C PHE A 21 29.34 5.12 -20.83
N ASN A 22 28.33 5.99 -20.86
CA ASN A 22 27.64 6.36 -22.09
C ASN A 22 27.74 7.88 -22.32
N PRO A 23 28.42 8.34 -23.39
CA PRO A 23 28.62 9.76 -23.64
C PRO A 23 27.31 10.54 -23.83
N LYS A 24 26.21 9.87 -24.22
CA LYS A 24 24.89 10.50 -24.36
C LYS A 24 24.25 10.90 -23.03
N MET A 25 24.76 10.39 -21.91
CA MET A 25 24.27 10.70 -20.57
C MET A 25 24.89 11.98 -20.00
N ILE A 26 25.86 12.58 -20.70
CA ILE A 26 26.39 13.90 -20.37
C ILE A 26 25.36 14.95 -20.79
N ASP A 27 24.96 15.76 -19.83
CA ASP A 27 24.08 16.91 -20.05
C ASP A 27 24.72 18.14 -19.41
N CYS A 28 25.05 19.13 -20.25
CA CYS A 28 25.77 20.35 -19.86
C CYS A 28 27.10 20.06 -19.14
N ASN A 29 27.13 20.15 -17.81
CA ASN A 29 28.27 19.90 -16.94
C ASN A 29 28.00 18.77 -15.92
N ALA A 30 26.97 17.96 -16.15
CA ALA A 30 26.58 16.82 -15.33
C ALA A 30 26.67 15.53 -16.14
N TYR A 31 26.89 14.41 -15.44
CA TYR A 31 26.61 13.07 -15.97
C TYR A 31 25.35 12.53 -15.33
N THR A 32 24.45 11.96 -16.13
CA THR A 32 23.23 11.33 -15.64
C THR A 32 23.49 9.87 -15.28
N LEU A 33 23.15 9.49 -14.05
CA LEU A 33 23.22 8.11 -13.56
C LEU A 33 21.84 7.46 -13.57
N CYS A 34 21.83 6.14 -13.72
CA CYS A 34 20.62 5.34 -13.83
C CYS A 34 20.27 4.60 -12.53
N VAL A 35 18.99 4.26 -12.38
CA VAL A 35 18.54 3.27 -11.39
C VAL A 35 19.17 1.91 -11.70
N GLY A 36 19.80 1.32 -10.70
CA GLY A 36 20.55 0.08 -10.80
C GLY A 36 19.72 -1.18 -10.61
N GLU A 37 20.43 -2.26 -10.28
CA GLU A 37 19.87 -3.60 -10.12
C GLU A 37 19.29 -3.90 -8.74
N GLU A 38 19.43 -2.98 -7.78
CA GLU A 38 18.85 -3.13 -6.46
C GLU A 38 18.08 -1.88 -6.04
N ALA A 39 16.92 -2.12 -5.43
CA ALA A 39 16.12 -1.10 -4.78
C ALA A 39 15.55 -1.65 -3.49
N TYR A 40 15.27 -0.77 -2.53
CA TYR A 40 14.50 -1.08 -1.34
C TYR A 40 13.47 0.01 -1.15
N ILE A 41 12.21 -0.35 -0.90
CA ILE A 41 11.15 0.59 -0.55
C ILE A 41 10.63 0.17 0.81
N THR A 42 10.29 1.11 1.68
CA THR A 42 9.68 0.75 2.95
C THR A 42 8.31 0.11 2.75
N PRO A 43 7.95 -0.88 3.58
CA PRO A 43 6.68 -1.55 3.42
C PRO A 43 5.52 -0.58 3.68
N ASP A 44 4.50 -0.66 2.83
CA ASP A 44 3.20 -0.02 3.07
C ASP A 44 2.28 -0.96 3.86
N HIS A 45 1.07 -0.49 4.18
CA HIS A 45 0.06 -1.28 4.87
C HIS A 45 -0.45 -2.49 4.05
N ASN A 46 -0.14 -2.57 2.75
CA ASN A 46 -0.60 -3.62 1.85
C ASN A 46 0.41 -4.77 1.71
N ILE A 47 1.66 -4.59 2.15
CA ILE A 47 2.67 -5.65 2.09
C ILE A 47 2.38 -6.70 3.17
N GLN A 48 2.09 -7.92 2.72
CA GLN A 48 1.67 -9.05 3.55
C GLN A 48 2.74 -9.51 4.57
N ASN A 49 4.01 -9.09 4.43
CA ASN A 49 5.10 -9.46 5.34
C ASN A 49 6.13 -8.33 5.52
N PRO A 50 5.83 -7.28 6.32
CA PRO A 50 6.75 -6.17 6.55
C PRO A 50 8.06 -6.60 7.22
N LEU A 51 8.05 -7.70 7.98
CA LEU A 51 9.21 -8.24 8.69
C LEU A 51 10.22 -8.99 7.81
N THR A 52 9.83 -9.38 6.58
CA THR A 52 10.72 -10.04 5.61
C THR A 52 11.02 -9.14 4.40
N HIS A 53 10.60 -7.87 4.44
CA HIS A 53 10.79 -6.94 3.34
C HIS A 53 12.26 -6.49 3.29
N THR A 54 12.94 -6.85 2.21
CA THR A 54 14.37 -6.56 1.98
C THR A 54 14.55 -5.95 0.59
N ALA A 55 15.79 -5.60 0.24
CA ALA A 55 16.11 -5.09 -1.08
C ALA A 55 15.65 -6.09 -2.17
N MET A 56 14.97 -5.56 -3.18
CA MET A 56 14.55 -6.28 -4.37
C MET A 56 15.59 -6.11 -5.48
N SER A 57 15.82 -7.19 -6.22
CA SER A 57 16.64 -7.15 -7.42
C SER A 57 15.78 -6.80 -8.64
N LEU A 58 16.23 -5.83 -9.44
CA LEU A 58 15.61 -5.40 -10.68
C LEU A 58 16.34 -6.03 -11.87
N LYS A 59 15.63 -6.84 -12.65
CA LYS A 59 16.19 -7.48 -13.85
C LYS A 59 16.40 -6.49 -14.99
N ASP A 60 17.38 -6.80 -15.83
CA ASP A 60 17.72 -6.02 -17.02
C ASP A 60 16.70 -6.18 -18.17
N SER A 61 15.75 -7.13 -18.07
CA SER A 61 14.65 -7.27 -19.06
C SER A 61 13.73 -6.04 -19.10
N GLY A 62 13.79 -5.16 -18.09
CA GLY A 62 12.94 -3.98 -17.98
C GLY A 62 11.48 -4.31 -17.68
N GLU A 63 11.18 -5.58 -17.42
CA GLU A 63 9.87 -6.09 -17.02
C GLU A 63 9.57 -5.73 -15.55
N ASP A 64 10.60 -5.76 -14.71
CA ASP A 64 10.49 -5.41 -13.31
C ASP A 64 10.26 -3.91 -13.16
N ARG A 65 9.09 -3.55 -12.64
CA ARG A 65 8.71 -2.17 -12.35
C ARG A 65 8.77 -1.97 -10.84
N LEU A 66 9.49 -0.94 -10.45
CA LEU A 66 9.54 -0.44 -9.09
C LEU A 66 8.51 0.68 -8.95
N ALA A 67 7.67 0.61 -7.92
CA ALA A 67 6.81 1.73 -7.55
C ALA A 67 7.28 2.27 -6.19
N ILE A 68 7.34 3.60 -6.07
CA ILE A 68 7.53 4.31 -4.80
C ILE A 68 6.19 4.95 -4.45
N PRO A 69 5.38 4.35 -3.57
CA PRO A 69 4.07 4.89 -3.21
C PRO A 69 4.19 6.22 -2.44
N PRO A 70 3.13 7.05 -2.43
CA PRO A 70 3.07 8.24 -1.59
C PRO A 70 3.37 7.93 -0.12
N GLY A 71 4.17 8.77 0.51
CA GLY A 71 4.54 8.63 1.92
C GLY A 71 5.55 7.52 2.23
N GLN A 72 6.08 6.83 1.21
CA GLN A 72 7.11 5.80 1.39
C GLN A 72 8.52 6.34 1.15
N PHE A 73 9.47 5.72 1.84
CA PHE A 73 10.89 5.96 1.68
C PHE A 73 11.52 4.81 0.90
N GLY A 74 12.67 5.04 0.29
CA GLY A 74 13.42 3.97 -0.36
C GLY A 74 14.91 4.25 -0.50
N PHE A 75 15.65 3.19 -0.76
CA PHE A 75 17.03 3.23 -1.23
C PHE A 75 17.08 2.74 -2.67
N LEU A 76 17.75 3.49 -3.53
CA LEU A 76 17.97 3.14 -4.94
C LEU A 76 19.47 3.05 -5.17
N LEU A 77 19.94 1.89 -5.62
CA LEU A 77 21.32 1.71 -6.03
C LEU A 77 21.51 2.28 -7.46
N THR A 78 22.69 2.80 -7.79
CA THR A 78 23.00 3.20 -9.17
C THR A 78 23.39 2.00 -10.04
N GLU A 79 23.10 2.11 -11.34
CA GLU A 79 23.58 1.14 -12.34
C GLU A 79 25.09 1.28 -12.51
N GLU A 80 25.57 2.52 -12.58
CA GLU A 80 26.98 2.85 -12.71
C GLU A 80 27.74 2.68 -11.40
N GLU A 81 28.93 2.10 -11.48
CA GLU A 81 29.95 2.21 -10.45
C GLU A 81 30.80 3.44 -10.75
N ILE A 82 30.98 4.31 -9.76
CA ILE A 82 31.69 5.56 -9.91
C ILE A 82 33.02 5.53 -9.15
N GLU A 83 34.00 6.22 -9.69
CA GLU A 83 35.26 6.56 -9.06
C GLU A 83 35.38 8.08 -8.99
N VAL A 84 35.69 8.60 -7.81
CA VAL A 84 36.00 10.00 -7.60
C VAL A 84 37.50 10.10 -7.37
N PRO A 85 38.27 10.74 -8.26
CA PRO A 85 39.71 10.81 -8.12
C PRO A 85 40.07 11.63 -6.88
N GLU A 86 41.25 11.36 -6.31
CA GLU A 86 41.74 12.05 -5.10
C GLU A 86 41.92 13.57 -5.29
N THR A 87 41.92 14.04 -6.53
CA THR A 87 42.07 15.46 -6.91
C THR A 87 40.74 16.18 -7.12
N ALA A 88 39.61 15.51 -6.90
CA ALA A 88 38.29 16.08 -7.11
C ALA A 88 37.31 15.62 -6.03
N MET A 89 36.26 16.41 -5.82
CA MET A 89 35.03 15.95 -5.17
C MET A 89 33.90 15.90 -6.18
N ALA A 90 32.90 15.06 -5.93
CA ALA A 90 31.72 15.03 -6.77
C ALA A 90 30.48 15.49 -6.00
N PHE A 91 29.58 16.18 -6.68
CA PHE A 91 28.27 16.59 -6.15
C PHE A 91 27.20 15.72 -6.77
N ILE A 92 26.19 15.37 -5.98
CA ILE A 92 25.09 14.54 -6.45
C ILE A 92 23.74 15.22 -6.24
N SER A 93 22.84 14.96 -7.17
CA SER A 93 21.45 15.39 -7.10
C SER A 93 20.59 14.41 -7.90
N MET A 94 19.35 14.80 -8.11
CA MET A 94 18.37 14.05 -8.90
C MET A 94 17.72 14.97 -9.93
N LYS A 95 17.26 14.40 -11.04
CA LYS A 95 16.62 15.17 -12.13
C LYS A 95 15.36 15.87 -11.62
N SER A 96 15.21 17.14 -11.98
CA SER A 96 14.09 17.99 -11.57
C SER A 96 12.72 17.39 -11.92
N THR A 97 12.61 16.65 -13.03
CA THR A 97 11.37 15.94 -13.43
C THR A 97 10.79 15.10 -12.30
N PHE A 98 11.63 14.39 -11.55
CA PHE A 98 11.19 13.56 -10.43
C PHE A 98 11.04 14.36 -9.13
N LYS A 99 11.89 15.37 -8.92
CA LYS A 99 11.76 16.28 -7.75
C LYS A 99 10.42 16.98 -7.73
N LEU A 100 9.99 17.48 -8.88
CA LEU A 100 8.73 18.19 -9.05
C LEU A 100 7.51 17.28 -8.97
N GLN A 101 7.68 15.95 -9.09
CA GLN A 101 6.63 14.97 -8.81
C GLN A 101 6.50 14.68 -7.30
N GLY A 102 7.37 15.25 -6.46
CA GLY A 102 7.38 15.05 -5.02
C GLY A 102 8.40 14.03 -4.54
N LEU A 103 9.28 13.51 -5.40
CA LEU A 103 10.38 12.65 -4.97
C LEU A 103 11.50 13.48 -4.36
N ILE A 104 11.69 13.36 -3.05
CA ILE A 104 12.68 14.10 -2.28
C ILE A 104 13.95 13.26 -2.19
N ASN A 105 15.11 13.89 -2.48
CA ASN A 105 16.40 13.27 -2.21
C ASN A 105 16.77 13.46 -0.73
N GLY A 106 16.92 12.36 -0.01
CA GLY A 106 17.44 12.31 1.36
C GLY A 106 18.90 11.90 1.45
N SER A 107 19.60 11.66 0.34
CA SER A 107 21.03 11.35 0.34
C SER A 107 21.89 12.57 0.62
N GLY A 108 23.16 12.35 0.96
CA GLY A 108 24.16 13.42 1.04
C GLY A 108 24.30 14.18 -0.29
N PHE A 109 24.86 15.38 -0.24
CA PHE A 109 24.97 16.25 -1.42
C PHE A 109 26.26 16.04 -2.23
N HIS A 110 27.23 15.29 -1.70
CA HIS A 110 28.53 15.07 -2.31
C HIS A 110 29.03 13.64 -2.13
N VAL A 111 30.09 13.33 -2.88
CA VAL A 111 30.87 12.10 -2.83
C VAL A 111 32.34 12.50 -2.62
N ASP A 112 32.95 11.89 -1.64
CA ASP A 112 34.30 12.21 -1.19
C ASP A 112 35.38 11.84 -2.21
N PRO A 113 36.51 12.55 -2.23
CA PRO A 113 37.69 12.15 -2.99
C PRO A 113 38.17 10.75 -2.60
N GLY A 114 38.53 9.94 -3.61
CA GLY A 114 38.94 8.55 -3.43
C GLY A 114 37.79 7.54 -3.31
N TYR A 115 36.53 7.97 -3.38
CA TYR A 115 35.39 7.06 -3.38
C TYR A 115 35.40 6.16 -4.63
N LYS A 116 35.15 4.87 -4.44
CA LYS A 116 34.97 3.90 -5.53
C LYS A 116 33.85 2.93 -5.21
N GLY A 117 32.78 2.94 -6.00
CA GLY A 117 31.63 2.05 -5.83
C GLY A 117 30.35 2.60 -6.47
N LYS A 118 29.25 1.85 -6.37
CA LYS A 118 27.92 2.35 -6.73
C LYS A 118 27.42 3.33 -5.67
N LEU A 119 26.54 4.24 -6.05
CA LEU A 119 25.91 5.19 -5.13
C LEU A 119 24.56 4.66 -4.66
N ILE A 120 24.22 4.96 -3.40
CA ILE A 120 22.91 4.68 -2.83
C ILE A 120 22.19 6.01 -2.63
N PHE A 121 21.08 6.18 -3.33
CA PHE A 121 20.19 7.33 -3.16
C PHE A 121 19.06 7.00 -2.22
N SER A 122 18.96 7.76 -1.14
CA SER A 122 17.82 7.76 -0.24
C SER A 122 16.73 8.65 -0.82
N VAL A 123 15.52 8.14 -0.99
CA VAL A 123 14.42 8.88 -1.61
C VAL A 123 13.15 8.79 -0.78
N PHE A 124 12.35 9.85 -0.78
CA PHE A 124 11.04 9.88 -0.13
C PHE A 124 9.99 10.45 -1.08
N ASN A 125 8.88 9.74 -1.28
CA ASN A 125 7.80 10.26 -2.12
C ASN A 125 6.82 11.11 -1.29
N ALA A 126 7.01 12.42 -1.31
CA ALA A 126 6.07 13.39 -0.75
C ALA A 126 4.93 13.76 -1.72
N GLY A 127 4.97 13.22 -2.94
CA GLY A 127 3.96 13.45 -3.96
C GLY A 127 2.66 12.68 -3.71
N PRO A 128 1.55 13.08 -4.34
CA PRO A 128 0.25 12.44 -4.17
C PRO A 128 0.09 11.15 -5.00
N LYS A 129 1.06 10.78 -5.85
CA LYS A 129 0.98 9.65 -6.77
C LYS A 129 2.21 8.75 -6.65
N SER A 130 2.03 7.46 -6.91
CA SER A 130 3.15 6.52 -6.99
C SER A 130 4.08 6.85 -8.15
N ILE A 131 5.38 6.87 -7.87
CA ILE A 131 6.42 7.12 -8.86
C ILE A 131 6.95 5.78 -9.35
N HIS A 132 6.80 5.53 -10.64
CA HIS A 132 7.16 4.26 -11.26
C HIS A 132 8.52 4.38 -11.94
N LEU A 133 9.42 3.48 -11.58
CA LEU A 133 10.79 3.39 -12.06
C LEU A 133 11.04 1.96 -12.57
N LYS A 134 12.13 1.81 -13.31
CA LYS A 134 12.70 0.51 -13.68
C LYS A 134 14.22 0.62 -13.71
N ARG A 135 14.93 -0.49 -13.72
CA ARG A 135 16.38 -0.50 -13.98
C ARG A 135 16.70 0.26 -15.27
N GLY A 136 17.80 0.99 -15.26
CA GLY A 136 18.23 1.86 -16.37
C GLY A 136 17.47 3.19 -16.47
N THR A 137 16.55 3.51 -15.55
CA THR A 137 15.86 4.81 -15.58
C THR A 137 16.84 5.94 -15.27
N PRO A 138 17.03 6.94 -16.16
CA PRO A 138 17.92 8.07 -15.89
C PRO A 138 17.32 8.96 -14.80
N LEU A 139 17.92 8.97 -13.61
CA LEU A 139 17.30 9.58 -12.42
C LEU A 139 18.25 10.51 -11.68
N PHE A 140 19.51 10.15 -11.53
CA PHE A 140 20.46 10.90 -10.71
C PHE A 140 21.42 11.71 -11.57
N LEU A 141 22.03 12.72 -10.95
CA LEU A 141 22.98 13.62 -11.59
C LEU A 141 24.24 13.66 -10.73
N ILE A 142 25.39 13.65 -11.39
CA ILE A 142 26.69 13.84 -10.74
C ILE A 142 27.50 14.93 -11.45
N TRP A 143 28.10 15.82 -10.68
CA TRP A 143 29.04 16.85 -11.12
C TRP A 143 30.38 16.62 -10.45
N TYR A 144 31.48 17.00 -11.09
CA TYR A 144 32.83 16.92 -10.51
C TYR A 144 33.41 18.32 -10.37
N ALA A 145 34.13 18.57 -9.29
CA ALA A 145 34.86 19.81 -9.03
C ALA A 145 36.28 19.49 -8.57
N ASP A 146 37.25 20.19 -9.16
CA ASP A 146 38.67 20.05 -8.77
C ASP A 146 38.90 20.63 -7.36
N LEU A 147 39.78 19.97 -6.61
CA LEU A 147 40.32 20.48 -5.35
C LEU A 147 41.50 21.42 -5.60
N ASP A 148 41.75 22.33 -4.66
CA ASP A 148 42.85 23.29 -4.72
C ASP A 148 44.23 22.65 -4.58
N GLU A 149 44.35 21.65 -3.71
CA GLU A 149 45.60 20.93 -3.49
C GLU A 149 45.38 19.43 -3.72
N ASN A 150 46.17 18.87 -4.64
CA ASN A 150 46.25 17.42 -4.78
C ASN A 150 46.90 16.87 -3.51
N ALA A 151 46.40 15.77 -2.98
CA ALA A 151 47.05 15.00 -1.91
C ALA A 151 48.39 14.37 -2.39
N LYS A 152 49.35 15.22 -2.76
CA LYS A 152 50.66 14.87 -3.35
C LYS A 152 51.65 14.40 -2.30
N ASN A 153 51.40 14.69 -1.03
CA ASN A 153 52.20 14.17 0.07
C ASN A 153 51.50 12.94 0.63
N GLN A 154 52.19 11.80 0.53
CA GLN A 154 51.70 10.46 0.89
C GLN A 154 51.30 10.33 2.37
N GLU A 155 51.70 11.28 3.21
CA GLU A 155 51.47 11.33 4.64
C GLU A 155 50.18 12.11 5.03
N ASP A 156 49.63 12.96 4.14
CA ASP A 156 48.46 13.83 4.41
C ASP A 156 47.30 13.57 3.42
N ILE A 157 47.08 12.32 3.01
CA ILE A 157 46.00 12.01 2.06
C ILE A 157 44.65 11.98 2.78
N TYR A 158 43.96 13.12 2.79
CA TYR A 158 42.56 13.25 3.21
C TYR A 158 41.61 12.64 2.16
N LYS A 159 41.61 11.30 2.04
CA LYS A 159 40.74 10.56 1.13
C LYS A 159 39.86 9.57 1.85
N LYS A 160 38.80 9.17 1.15
CA LYS A 160 38.01 8.01 1.54
C LYS A 160 38.83 6.74 1.35
N THR A 161 39.04 6.01 2.43
CA THR A 161 39.75 4.72 2.43
C THR A 161 38.80 3.54 2.45
N GLN A 162 37.54 3.76 2.84
CA GLN A 162 36.52 2.72 2.83
C GLN A 162 36.03 2.47 1.41
N PRO A 163 35.90 1.19 0.99
CA PRO A 163 35.32 0.87 -0.29
C PRO A 163 33.87 1.38 -0.34
N GLY A 164 33.44 1.82 -1.53
CA GLY A 164 32.06 2.19 -1.77
C GLY A 164 31.14 0.98 -1.78
N HIS A 165 29.87 1.23 -2.08
CA HIS A 165 28.85 0.19 -2.01
C HIS A 165 28.82 -0.65 -3.30
N GLY A 166 28.72 -1.97 -3.17
CA GLY A 166 28.35 -2.86 -4.27
C GLY A 166 26.86 -3.19 -4.29
N THR A 167 26.25 -3.25 -3.11
CA THR A 167 24.83 -3.55 -2.88
C THR A 167 24.28 -2.64 -1.78
N ILE A 168 22.96 -2.63 -1.60
CA ILE A 168 22.33 -1.91 -0.48
C ILE A 168 22.61 -2.68 0.83
N PRO A 169 23.41 -2.14 1.77
CA PRO A 169 23.79 -2.86 2.97
C PRO A 169 22.58 -3.04 3.91
N LEU A 170 22.47 -4.23 4.52
CA LEU A 170 21.39 -4.56 5.45
C LEU A 170 21.30 -3.58 6.63
N LYS A 171 22.42 -2.97 7.04
CA LYS A 171 22.45 -1.96 8.10
C LYS A 171 21.58 -0.74 7.75
N LEU A 172 21.58 -0.30 6.49
CA LEU A 172 20.74 0.81 6.05
C LEU A 172 19.27 0.40 6.05
N ILE A 173 18.96 -0.80 5.53
CA ILE A 173 17.61 -1.37 5.53
C ILE A 173 17.07 -1.44 6.96
N ASN A 174 17.81 -2.06 7.88
CA ASN A 174 17.41 -2.21 9.29
C ASN A 174 17.23 -0.87 10.01
N GLY A 175 17.92 0.19 9.59
CA GLY A 175 17.77 1.52 10.15
C GLY A 175 16.42 2.18 9.85
N ILE A 176 15.73 1.71 8.80
CA ILE A 176 14.44 2.25 8.36
C ILE A 176 13.34 1.19 8.22
N SER A 177 13.68 -0.09 8.48
CA SER A 177 12.75 -1.21 8.39
C SER A 177 11.74 -1.11 9.54
N GLY A 178 10.60 -0.52 9.22
CA GLY A 178 9.50 -0.23 10.12
C GLY A 178 8.39 0.48 9.35
N GLU A 179 7.18 0.48 9.90
CA GLU A 179 6.06 1.19 9.29
C GLU A 179 6.32 2.70 9.38
N ILE A 180 6.57 3.37 8.25
CA ILE A 180 6.74 4.83 8.24
C ILE A 180 5.39 5.47 8.56
N GLN A 181 5.32 6.18 9.69
CA GLN A 181 4.19 7.04 10.02
C GLN A 181 4.26 8.33 9.22
N SER A 182 3.95 8.24 7.92
CA SER A 182 3.81 9.41 7.06
C SER A 182 2.42 10.06 7.24
N ALA A 183 2.30 11.34 6.90
CA ALA A 183 0.99 12.01 6.90
C ALA A 183 -0.02 11.31 5.97
N HIS A 184 0.47 10.74 4.86
CA HIS A 184 -0.34 9.93 3.95
C HIS A 184 -0.83 8.65 4.62
N GLY A 185 0.06 7.89 5.27
CA GLY A 185 -0.31 6.69 6.02
C GLY A 185 -1.31 6.99 7.15
N LEU A 186 -1.16 8.13 7.82
CA LEU A 186 -2.14 8.56 8.83
C LEU A 186 -3.51 8.88 8.21
N SER A 187 -3.54 9.56 7.06
CA SER A 187 -4.78 9.85 6.34
C SER A 187 -5.49 8.58 5.88
N GLU A 188 -4.75 7.57 5.45
CA GLU A 188 -5.31 6.24 5.13
C GLU A 188 -5.90 5.56 6.36
N LYS A 189 -5.17 5.55 7.49
CA LYS A 189 -5.70 5.01 8.76
C LYS A 189 -6.97 5.72 9.21
N ILE A 190 -7.06 7.05 9.05
CA ILE A 190 -8.26 7.84 9.36
C ILE A 190 -9.42 7.44 8.44
N ARG A 191 -9.17 7.26 7.14
CA ARG A 191 -10.18 6.80 6.17
C ARG A 191 -10.71 5.42 6.53
N ASP A 192 -9.82 4.46 6.77
CA ASP A 192 -10.19 3.09 7.15
C ASP A 192 -10.97 3.05 8.47
N LEU A 193 -10.57 3.86 9.45
CA LEU A 193 -11.30 3.98 10.71
C LEU A 193 -12.70 4.59 10.50
N SER A 194 -12.81 5.60 9.63
CA SER A 194 -14.10 6.21 9.28
C SER A 194 -15.04 5.21 8.60
N GLU A 195 -14.53 4.38 7.69
CA GLU A 195 -15.31 3.32 7.03
C GLU A 195 -15.77 2.23 8.04
N LYS A 196 -14.92 1.85 8.99
CA LYS A 196 -15.29 0.94 10.09
C LYS A 196 -16.35 1.55 11.01
N ILE A 197 -16.23 2.82 11.36
CA ILE A 197 -17.25 3.52 12.16
C ILE A 197 -18.59 3.54 11.41
N GLN A 198 -18.59 3.82 10.10
CA GLN A 198 -19.82 3.81 9.30
C GLN A 198 -20.45 2.41 9.18
N SER A 199 -19.66 1.34 9.10
CA SER A 199 -20.20 -0.01 9.07
C SER A 199 -20.78 -0.44 10.42
N LEU A 200 -20.13 -0.08 11.53
CA LEU A 200 -20.66 -0.27 12.88
C LEU A 200 -21.96 0.51 13.09
N ASP A 201 -22.03 1.76 12.64
CA ASP A 201 -23.25 2.58 12.73
C ASP A 201 -24.41 1.92 11.97
N LYS A 202 -24.16 1.39 10.76
CA LYS A 202 -25.17 0.61 10.01
C LYS A 202 -25.64 -0.63 10.77
N ILE A 203 -24.71 -1.36 11.40
CA ILE A 203 -25.04 -2.56 12.20
C ILE A 203 -25.89 -2.16 13.40
N VAL A 204 -25.47 -1.16 14.17
CA VAL A 204 -26.20 -0.66 15.35
C VAL A 204 -27.57 -0.12 14.95
N HIS A 205 -27.67 0.62 13.85
CA HIS A 205 -28.93 1.11 13.33
C HIS A 205 -29.86 -0.04 12.94
N SER A 206 -29.33 -1.05 12.25
CA SER A 206 -30.12 -2.24 11.87
C SER A 206 -30.63 -3.01 13.10
N GLN A 207 -29.79 -3.20 14.13
CA GLN A 207 -30.18 -3.84 15.39
C GLN A 207 -31.23 -3.01 16.14
N THR A 208 -31.07 -1.68 16.16
CA THR A 208 -32.02 -0.76 16.81
C THR A 208 -33.38 -0.81 16.12
N VAL A 209 -33.41 -0.87 14.78
CA VAL A 209 -34.65 -1.01 14.00
C VAL A 209 -35.33 -2.35 14.27
N GLN A 210 -34.58 -3.46 14.26
CA GLN A 210 -35.12 -4.78 14.61
C GLN A 210 -35.70 -4.80 16.03
N MET A 211 -34.97 -4.24 17.00
CA MET A 211 -35.46 -4.13 18.38
C MET A 211 -36.75 -3.30 18.47
N LYS A 212 -36.87 -2.18 17.73
CA LYS A 212 -38.11 -1.39 17.67
C LYS A 212 -39.29 -2.20 17.14
N TYR A 213 -39.10 -3.00 16.09
CA TYR A 213 -40.16 -3.86 15.56
C TYR A 213 -40.59 -4.92 16.58
N VAL A 214 -39.64 -5.58 17.25
CA VAL A 214 -39.93 -6.55 18.32
C VAL A 214 -40.71 -5.91 19.46
N TYR A 215 -40.28 -4.74 19.96
CA TYR A 215 -41.01 -4.02 21.00
C TYR A 215 -42.41 -3.60 20.56
N SER A 216 -42.56 -3.09 19.33
CA SER A 216 -43.87 -2.70 18.80
C SER A 216 -44.82 -3.90 18.71
N GLY A 217 -44.34 -5.05 18.26
CA GLY A 217 -45.13 -6.29 18.21
C GLY A 217 -45.54 -6.77 19.61
N LEU A 218 -44.62 -6.73 20.58
CA LEU A 218 -44.92 -7.05 21.98
C LEU A 218 -45.98 -6.11 22.58
N THR A 219 -45.88 -4.80 22.33
CA THR A 219 -46.87 -3.84 22.82
C THR A 219 -48.25 -4.04 22.19
N ALA A 220 -48.32 -4.36 20.89
CA ALA A 220 -49.58 -4.65 20.21
C ALA A 220 -50.24 -5.94 20.74
N LEU A 221 -49.44 -6.99 20.96
CA LEU A 221 -49.92 -8.25 21.54
C LEU A 221 -50.48 -8.06 22.95
N PHE A 222 -49.79 -7.26 23.78
CA PHE A 222 -50.25 -6.91 25.12
C PHE A 222 -51.59 -6.17 25.10
N LEU A 223 -51.75 -5.16 24.23
CA LEU A 223 -53.00 -4.40 24.08
C LEU A 223 -54.16 -5.29 23.61
N LEU A 224 -53.92 -6.21 22.68
CA LEU A 224 -54.93 -7.17 22.22
C LEU A 224 -55.36 -8.12 23.35
N GLY A 225 -54.41 -8.62 24.14
CA GLY A 225 -54.71 -9.48 25.29
C GLY A 225 -55.56 -8.78 26.35
N VAL A 226 -55.24 -7.52 26.67
CA VAL A 226 -56.04 -6.70 27.59
C VAL A 226 -57.44 -6.44 27.03
N GLY A 227 -57.56 -6.09 25.74
CA GLY A 227 -58.85 -5.86 25.08
C GLY A 227 -59.74 -7.10 25.05
N ALA A 228 -59.18 -8.27 24.75
CA ALA A 228 -59.90 -9.55 24.79
C ALA A 228 -60.36 -9.90 26.21
N GLY A 229 -59.53 -9.69 27.22
CA GLY A 229 -59.90 -9.88 28.62
C GLY A 229 -61.05 -8.98 29.06
N ILE A 230 -61.03 -7.70 28.66
CA ILE A 230 -62.11 -6.74 28.95
C ILE A 230 -63.40 -7.12 28.20
N SER A 231 -63.31 -7.52 26.93
CA SER A 231 -64.48 -7.94 26.15
C SER A 231 -65.13 -9.21 26.74
N MET A 232 -64.32 -10.14 27.25
CA MET A 232 -64.81 -11.35 27.91
C MET A 232 -65.45 -11.05 29.27
N LEU A 233 -65.00 -10.00 29.97
CA LEU A 233 -65.58 -9.52 31.23
C LEU A 233 -66.88 -8.71 31.02
N LEU A 234 -67.04 -8.06 29.87
CA LEU A 234 -68.22 -7.25 29.52
C LEU A 234 -69.27 -7.99 28.68
N SER A 235 -69.04 -9.26 28.37
CA SER A 235 -70.03 -10.08 27.64
C SER A 235 -71.18 -10.43 28.59
N PRO A 236 -72.43 -10.01 28.30
CA PRO A 236 -73.58 -10.35 29.14
C PRO A 236 -73.92 -11.83 28.98
N ASP A 237 -74.13 -12.53 30.10
CA ASP A 237 -74.70 -13.88 30.13
C ASP A 237 -76.07 -13.87 29.45
N THR A 238 -76.14 -14.28 28.18
CA THR A 238 -77.42 -14.65 27.56
C THR A 238 -77.81 -16.04 28.05
N ALA A 239 -78.44 -16.07 29.24
CA ALA A 239 -79.24 -17.18 29.71
C ALA A 239 -80.73 -16.86 29.49
N SER A 240 -81.38 -17.54 28.54
CA SER A 240 -82.81 -17.85 28.67
C SER A 240 -83.19 -19.12 27.90
N ASN A 241 -83.56 -20.13 28.68
CA ASN A 241 -84.20 -21.41 28.37
C ASN A 241 -85.44 -21.30 27.47
N GLY A 242 -85.72 -22.35 26.69
CA GLY A 242 -87.00 -22.57 26.02
C GLY A 242 -87.06 -23.87 25.20
N THR A 243 -87.52 -24.94 25.86
CA THR A 243 -87.65 -26.35 25.44
C THR A 243 -88.71 -26.68 24.37
N ASN A 244 -88.42 -27.77 23.63
CA ASN A 244 -89.28 -28.86 23.12
C ASN A 244 -89.95 -28.79 21.73
N GLY A 245 -89.67 -29.83 20.94
CA GLY A 245 -90.46 -30.31 19.79
C GLY A 245 -89.80 -31.50 19.11
N SER A 246 -90.05 -32.72 19.61
CA SER A 246 -89.57 -34.00 19.06
C SER A 246 -90.62 -34.63 18.14
N THR A 247 -90.21 -35.17 16.99
CA THR A 247 -90.84 -36.32 16.35
C THR A 247 -89.83 -37.06 15.47
N ALA A 248 -89.58 -38.33 15.79
CA ALA A 248 -88.94 -39.32 14.92
C ALA A 248 -89.83 -39.60 13.68
N ILE A 249 -89.38 -40.19 12.58
CA ILE A 249 -89.13 -41.63 12.38
C ILE A 249 -88.46 -41.83 10.99
N HIS A 250 -87.64 -42.89 10.87
CA HIS A 250 -87.39 -43.76 9.70
C HIS A 250 -85.96 -43.77 9.09
N ALA A 251 -85.28 -44.91 9.31
CA ALA A 251 -84.22 -45.50 8.49
C ALA A 251 -84.89 -46.52 7.51
N PRO A 252 -84.24 -47.16 6.49
CA PRO A 252 -82.80 -47.46 6.47
C PRO A 252 -82.08 -47.56 5.09
N GLN A 253 -80.79 -47.92 5.17
CA GLN A 253 -79.95 -48.73 4.25
C GLN A 253 -79.05 -48.09 3.15
N VAL A 254 -77.75 -48.25 3.43
CA VAL A 254 -76.50 -48.44 2.64
C VAL A 254 -76.60 -49.52 1.52
N PRO A 255 -75.60 -49.85 0.65
CA PRO A 255 -74.22 -49.33 0.38
C PRO A 255 -73.82 -49.34 -1.15
N PRO A 256 -72.57 -49.65 -1.60
CA PRO A 256 -71.46 -48.73 -1.94
C PRO A 256 -70.87 -49.02 -3.35
N VAL A 257 -69.56 -48.77 -3.56
CA VAL A 257 -68.60 -49.30 -4.59
C VAL A 257 -67.97 -48.18 -5.44
N ALA A 258 -66.69 -48.13 -5.82
CA ALA A 258 -65.40 -48.69 -5.37
C ALA A 258 -64.30 -48.14 -6.34
N ASP A 259 -63.06 -48.53 -6.05
CA ASP A 259 -61.80 -48.52 -6.84
C ASP A 259 -60.88 -47.29 -6.74
N ALA A 260 -59.69 -47.34 -6.12
CA ALA A 260 -58.52 -48.25 -6.24
C ALA A 260 -57.75 -48.00 -7.56
N ASP A 261 -56.42 -47.93 -7.67
CA ASP A 261 -55.26 -48.09 -6.78
C ASP A 261 -53.98 -47.75 -7.60
N SER A 262 -52.87 -47.45 -6.91
CA SER A 262 -51.42 -47.64 -7.23
C SER A 262 -50.83 -47.11 -8.56
N THR A 263 -49.53 -46.81 -8.75
CA THR A 263 -48.28 -47.24 -8.10
C THR A 263 -47.12 -46.26 -8.44
N LYS A 264 -46.12 -46.23 -7.53
CA LYS A 264 -44.71 -45.70 -7.61
C LYS A 264 -43.83 -46.49 -8.62
N PRO A 265 -42.45 -46.40 -8.72
CA PRO A 265 -41.41 -45.70 -7.91
C PRO A 265 -40.17 -45.07 -8.64
N LYS A 266 -39.32 -44.40 -7.82
CA LYS A 266 -37.81 -44.28 -7.74
C LYS A 266 -36.95 -44.80 -8.92
N THR A 267 -35.76 -44.25 -9.24
CA THR A 267 -34.50 -44.24 -8.43
C THR A 267 -33.36 -43.54 -9.22
N GLN A 268 -32.32 -43.11 -8.49
CA GLN A 268 -30.95 -42.67 -8.85
C GLN A 268 -30.74 -41.22 -9.30
#